data_AF-A0A377Z6B7-F1
#
_entry.id   AF-A0A377Z6B7-F1
#
_cell.length_a   1.000
_cell.length_b   1.000
_cell.length_c   1.000
_cell.angle_alpha   90.00
_cell.angle_beta   90.00
_cell.angle_gamma   90.00
#
_symmetry.space_group_name_H-M   'P 1'
#
loop_
_entity.id
_entity.type
_entity.pdbx_description
1 polymer ?
#
loop_
_entity_poly.entity_id
_entity_poly.type
_entity_poly.pdbx_seq_one_letter_code
_entity_poly.pdbx_strand_id
1 'polypeptide(L)'
;MLMNVVALLKGRGIVMNDKPFIERVSSNKPGWADTQIESWSQVGYRQAEDFITRHYWTDRGSINVFRIVGTDHPQYAGMSWFDLLHRGKRMDINIPLIESNPGYYTEAAQSHQGMSFVSLDGLDWYVSADGNHRSCLARFYFHLQGYGVTQLHNVSLSQYQVDHTFMTACEALSAMVPALRSRGVYLALSAQRVPVSRDDTPGWKVDTWHTEVTVTLDDTTGNEGEQRFILHHAAEAEQLRRQLEIRYLKPGATPKKGAWWKRLLASGKEGA
;
A
#
# COMPACT_ATOMS: atom_id res chain seq x y z
N MET A 1 -32.16 -52.02 33.51
CA MET A 1 -31.02 -51.18 33.93
C MET A 1 -30.51 -50.41 32.71
N LEU A 2 -31.32 -49.46 32.23
CA LEU A 2 -31.01 -48.59 31.09
C LEU A 2 -31.69 -47.27 31.38
N MET A 3 -30.95 -46.33 31.94
CA MET A 3 -31.34 -44.93 32.01
C MET A 3 -30.09 -44.06 31.90
N ASN A 4 -30.20 -43.05 31.04
CA ASN A 4 -29.45 -41.80 31.03
C ASN A 4 -28.00 -41.78 30.52
N VAL A 5 -27.86 -41.78 29.20
CA VAL A 5 -26.72 -41.15 28.49
C VAL A 5 -27.10 -39.77 27.91
N VAL A 6 -28.38 -39.35 27.98
CA VAL A 6 -28.85 -38.08 27.40
C VAL A 6 -28.58 -36.84 28.29
N ALA A 7 -28.10 -37.04 29.53
CA ALA A 7 -27.92 -35.93 30.48
C ALA A 7 -26.56 -35.22 30.40
N LEU A 8 -25.62 -35.65 29.56
CA LEU A 8 -24.24 -35.10 29.55
C LEU A 8 -23.90 -34.22 28.34
N LEU A 9 -24.88 -33.59 27.70
CA LEU A 9 -24.66 -32.64 26.59
C LEU A 9 -25.32 -31.26 26.80
N LYS A 10 -25.75 -30.92 28.02
CA LYS A 10 -26.28 -29.59 28.37
C LYS A 10 -25.23 -28.73 29.10
N GLY A 11 -24.03 -28.66 28.54
CA GLY A 11 -22.86 -28.11 29.24
C GLY A 11 -21.95 -27.19 28.43
N ARG A 12 -22.46 -26.50 27.40
CA ARG A 12 -21.84 -25.28 26.84
C ARG A 12 -22.95 -24.38 26.31
N GLY A 13 -23.28 -23.34 27.07
CA GLY A 13 -24.31 -22.37 26.70
C GLY A 13 -23.92 -21.62 25.44
N ILE A 14 -24.50 -22.03 24.31
CA ILE A 14 -24.74 -21.10 23.22
C ILE A 14 -25.91 -20.26 23.69
N VAL A 15 -25.64 -19.06 24.20
CA VAL A 15 -26.68 -18.05 24.32
C VAL A 15 -27.11 -17.73 22.89
N MET A 16 -28.21 -18.34 22.43
CA MET A 16 -28.89 -17.83 21.25
C MET A 16 -29.29 -16.41 21.60
N ASN A 17 -28.61 -15.45 20.99
CA ASN A 17 -28.95 -14.06 21.16
C ASN A 17 -30.18 -13.84 20.27
N ASP A 18 -31.37 -13.68 20.89
CA ASP A 18 -32.67 -13.70 20.20
C ASP A 18 -32.85 -12.58 19.16
N LYS A 19 -31.91 -11.63 19.12
CA LYS A 19 -31.91 -10.49 18.19
C LYS A 19 -31.10 -10.78 16.93
N PRO A 20 -31.62 -10.44 15.73
CA PRO A 20 -30.86 -10.49 14.49
C PRO A 20 -29.53 -9.72 14.57
N PHE A 21 -28.53 -10.16 13.81
CA PHE A 21 -27.17 -9.60 13.78
C PHE A 21 -27.16 -8.07 13.63
N ILE A 22 -27.93 -7.55 12.67
CA ILE A 22 -28.04 -6.11 12.43
C ILE A 22 -28.59 -5.35 13.65
N GLU A 23 -29.56 -5.91 14.36
CA GLU A 23 -30.12 -5.29 15.56
C GLU A 23 -29.10 -5.28 16.70
N ARG A 24 -28.33 -6.38 16.86
CA ARG A 24 -27.24 -6.47 17.85
C ARG A 24 -26.16 -5.43 17.57
N VAL A 25 -25.74 -5.28 16.31
CA VAL A 25 -24.78 -4.26 15.88
C VAL A 25 -25.34 -2.86 16.10
N SER A 26 -26.59 -2.61 15.75
CA SER A 26 -27.21 -1.29 15.92
C SER A 26 -27.35 -0.89 17.40
N SER A 27 -27.65 -1.86 18.27
CA SER A 27 -27.75 -1.66 19.71
C SER A 27 -26.39 -1.43 20.39
N ASN A 28 -25.32 -1.96 19.80
CA ASN A 28 -23.95 -1.84 20.29
C ASN A 28 -23.05 -1.25 19.19
N LYS A 29 -23.46 -0.11 18.63
CA LYS A 29 -22.75 0.47 17.49
C LYS A 29 -21.36 0.96 17.93
N PRO A 30 -20.26 0.44 17.39
CA PRO A 30 -18.93 0.93 17.74
C PRO A 30 -18.68 2.31 17.15
N GLY A 31 -17.86 3.13 17.82
CA GLY A 31 -17.53 4.49 17.35
C GLY A 31 -16.84 4.52 15.97
N TRP A 32 -16.15 3.44 15.58
CA TRP A 32 -15.55 3.32 14.25
C TRP A 32 -16.57 2.97 13.14
N ALA A 33 -17.82 2.62 13.46
CA ALA A 33 -18.79 2.19 12.46
C ALA A 33 -19.08 3.28 11.42
N ASP A 34 -18.98 4.56 11.81
CA ASP A 34 -19.21 5.71 10.95
C ASP A 34 -17.94 6.22 10.25
N THR A 35 -16.77 5.62 10.50
CA THR A 35 -15.57 5.98 9.75
C THR A 35 -15.68 5.48 8.32
N GLN A 36 -15.19 6.28 7.37
CA GLN A 36 -15.18 5.91 5.97
C GLN A 36 -14.17 4.80 5.68
N ILE A 37 -14.52 3.94 4.73
CA ILE A 37 -13.62 2.96 4.13
C ILE A 37 -12.70 3.73 3.19
N GLU A 38 -11.41 3.71 3.48
CA GLU A 38 -10.41 4.44 2.69
C GLU A 38 -10.28 3.86 1.28
N SER A 39 -9.98 4.73 0.32
CA SER A 39 -9.66 4.30 -1.04
C SER A 39 -8.17 3.96 -1.13
N TRP A 40 -7.84 2.79 -1.69
CA TRP A 40 -6.45 2.49 -2.04
C TRP A 40 -5.92 3.48 -3.07
N SER A 41 -4.88 4.24 -2.71
CA SER A 41 -4.27 5.23 -3.60
C SER A 41 -3.41 4.55 -4.66
N GLN A 42 -4.00 4.28 -5.83
CA GLN A 42 -3.24 3.76 -6.97
C GLN A 42 -2.13 4.72 -7.42
N VAL A 43 -2.34 6.03 -7.25
CA VAL A 43 -1.31 7.04 -7.53
C VAL A 43 -0.17 6.93 -6.51
N GLY A 44 -0.49 6.83 -5.22
CA GLY A 44 0.50 6.66 -4.15
C GLY A 44 1.30 5.37 -4.31
N TYR A 45 0.65 4.26 -4.66
CA TYR A 45 1.33 3.00 -4.99
C TYR A 45 2.32 3.18 -6.15
N ARG A 46 1.88 3.77 -7.28
CA ARG A 46 2.74 4.00 -8.45
C ARG A 46 3.91 4.94 -8.15
N GLN A 47 3.72 5.93 -7.29
CA GLN A 47 4.82 6.81 -6.85
C GLN A 47 5.85 6.07 -6.02
N ALA A 48 5.40 5.10 -5.21
CA ALA A 48 6.26 4.29 -4.36
C ALA A 48 6.87 3.07 -5.07
N GLU A 49 6.34 2.64 -6.23
CA GLU A 49 6.59 1.31 -6.78
C GLU A 49 8.07 1.03 -7.08
N ASP A 50 8.79 2.02 -7.58
CA ASP A 50 10.23 1.95 -7.86
C ASP A 50 11.09 2.03 -6.60
N PHE A 51 10.51 2.51 -5.49
CA PHE A 51 11.14 2.62 -4.17
C PHE A 51 10.81 1.44 -3.25
N ILE A 52 10.06 0.46 -3.72
CA ILE A 52 9.80 -0.78 -2.98
C ILE A 52 11.10 -1.60 -2.91
N THR A 53 11.56 -1.87 -1.69
CA THR A 53 12.76 -2.67 -1.43
C THR A 53 12.43 -4.12 -1.07
N ARG A 54 11.20 -4.39 -0.61
CA ARG A 54 10.77 -5.74 -0.25
C ARG A 54 9.28 -5.95 -0.49
N HIS A 55 8.91 -7.17 -0.90
CA HIS A 55 7.53 -7.63 -0.96
C HIS A 55 7.43 -9.01 -0.30
N TYR A 56 6.80 -9.05 0.86
CA TYR A 56 6.38 -10.30 1.49
C TYR A 56 4.96 -10.65 1.02
N TRP A 57 4.78 -11.87 0.54
CA TRP A 57 3.48 -12.41 0.18
C TRP A 57 3.24 -13.77 0.82
N THR A 58 2.01 -14.04 1.24
CA THR A 58 1.56 -15.37 1.68
C THR A 58 0.11 -15.62 1.29
N ASP A 59 -0.26 -16.89 1.10
CA ASP A 59 -1.64 -17.33 0.89
C ASP A 59 -2.35 -17.79 2.18
N ARG A 60 -1.64 -17.81 3.32
CA ARG A 60 -2.12 -18.29 4.63
C ARG A 60 -1.80 -17.30 5.76
N GLY A 61 -2.02 -16.02 5.49
CA GLY A 61 -1.83 -14.96 6.46
C GLY A 61 -2.93 -14.88 7.51
N SER A 62 -2.64 -14.14 8.58
CA SER A 62 -3.62 -13.72 9.60
C SER A 62 -3.63 -12.21 9.67
N ILE A 63 -4.81 -11.61 9.66
CA ILE A 63 -4.97 -10.15 9.62
C ILE A 63 -5.89 -9.65 10.73
N ASN A 64 -5.46 -8.59 11.40
CA ASN A 64 -6.30 -7.89 12.36
C ASN A 64 -7.40 -7.13 11.59
N VAL A 65 -8.66 -7.54 11.73
CA VAL A 65 -9.77 -6.94 10.98
C VAL A 65 -10.01 -5.46 11.31
N PHE A 66 -9.53 -5.00 12.47
CA PHE A 66 -9.59 -3.60 12.88
C PHE A 66 -8.48 -2.73 12.25
N ARG A 67 -7.50 -3.35 11.60
CA ARG A 67 -6.47 -2.70 10.77
C ARG A 67 -6.75 -2.77 9.27
N ILE A 68 -7.90 -3.33 8.89
CA ILE A 68 -8.44 -3.17 7.55
C ILE A 68 -9.10 -1.80 7.50
N VAL A 69 -8.44 -0.85 6.85
CA VAL A 69 -8.86 0.56 6.80
C VAL A 69 -9.59 0.90 5.50
N GLY A 70 -9.32 0.16 4.43
CA GLY A 70 -9.78 0.55 3.11
C GLY A 70 -9.95 -0.60 2.12
N THR A 71 -10.18 -0.21 0.85
CA THR A 71 -10.33 -1.12 -0.28
C THR A 71 -9.89 -0.45 -1.59
N ASP A 72 -9.47 -1.27 -2.55
CA ASP A 72 -9.28 -0.84 -3.93
C ASP A 72 -10.58 -0.82 -4.76
N HIS A 73 -11.70 -1.32 -4.21
CA HIS A 73 -12.96 -1.41 -4.93
C HIS A 73 -13.72 -0.07 -4.88
N PRO A 74 -13.91 0.62 -6.03
CA PRO A 74 -14.41 2.01 -6.05
C PRO A 74 -15.85 2.15 -5.55
N GLN A 75 -16.66 1.10 -5.61
CA GLN A 75 -18.04 1.15 -5.12
C GLN A 75 -18.15 1.28 -3.60
N TYR A 76 -17.16 0.76 -2.85
CA TYR A 76 -17.22 0.72 -1.38
C TYR A 76 -16.33 1.78 -0.74
N ALA A 77 -15.30 2.24 -1.44
CA ALA A 77 -14.49 3.37 -1.02
C ALA A 77 -15.37 4.62 -0.74
N GLY A 78 -15.14 5.28 0.38
CA GLY A 78 -15.90 6.43 0.85
C GLY A 78 -17.22 6.10 1.57
N MET A 79 -17.73 4.87 1.50
CA MET A 79 -18.84 4.44 2.36
C MET A 79 -18.37 4.30 3.81
N SER A 80 -19.25 4.53 4.79
CA SER A 80 -18.96 4.10 6.15
C SER A 80 -19.01 2.58 6.27
N TRP A 81 -18.34 2.01 7.28
CA TRP A 81 -18.48 0.57 7.57
C TRP A 81 -19.93 0.19 7.87
N PHE A 82 -20.68 1.07 8.54
CA PHE A 82 -22.09 0.86 8.83
C PHE A 82 -22.96 0.89 7.58
N ASP A 83 -22.67 1.78 6.61
CA ASP A 83 -23.33 1.78 5.31
C ASP A 83 -23.06 0.50 4.54
N LEU A 84 -21.80 0.04 4.52
CA LEU A 84 -21.44 -1.22 3.85
C LEU A 84 -22.20 -2.41 4.47
N LEU A 85 -22.37 -2.44 5.79
CA LEU A 85 -23.15 -3.46 6.49
C LEU A 85 -24.61 -3.50 6.03
N HIS A 86 -25.24 -2.35 5.79
CA HIS A 86 -26.67 -2.27 5.44
C HIS A 86 -26.94 -2.32 3.93
N ARG A 87 -26.01 -1.83 3.11
CA ARG A 87 -26.22 -1.56 1.69
C ARG A 87 -25.27 -2.33 0.78
N GLY A 88 -24.35 -3.11 1.36
CA GLY A 88 -23.41 -3.92 0.62
C GLY A 88 -24.13 -4.98 -0.24
N LYS A 89 -23.73 -5.09 -1.50
CA LYS A 89 -24.42 -5.89 -2.54
C LYS A 89 -24.57 -7.39 -2.26
N ARG A 90 -23.90 -7.92 -1.24
CA ARG A 90 -23.95 -9.33 -0.83
C ARG A 90 -24.29 -9.51 0.66
N MET A 91 -24.71 -8.44 1.35
CA MET A 91 -25.00 -8.50 2.78
C MET A 91 -26.28 -9.29 3.07
N ASP A 92 -27.27 -9.23 2.19
CA ASP A 92 -28.48 -10.06 2.20
C ASP A 92 -28.16 -11.57 2.26
N ILE A 93 -27.11 -12.01 1.56
CA ILE A 93 -26.64 -13.39 1.55
C ILE A 93 -25.72 -13.67 2.74
N ASN A 94 -24.78 -12.76 3.05
CA ASN A 94 -23.72 -13.03 4.02
C ASN A 94 -24.15 -12.87 5.49
N ILE A 95 -25.15 -12.04 5.79
CA ILE A 95 -25.64 -11.84 7.16
C ILE A 95 -26.28 -13.14 7.72
N PRO A 96 -27.18 -13.84 7.01
CA PRO A 96 -27.67 -15.13 7.48
C PRO A 96 -26.54 -16.15 7.72
N LEU A 97 -25.49 -16.12 6.90
CA LEU A 97 -24.36 -17.04 7.01
C LEU A 97 -23.55 -16.81 8.28
N ILE A 98 -23.29 -15.57 8.70
CA ILE A 98 -22.57 -15.33 9.96
C ILE A 98 -23.36 -15.81 11.18
N GLU A 99 -24.69 -15.80 11.10
CA GLU A 99 -25.55 -16.29 12.18
C GLU A 99 -25.59 -17.81 12.22
N SER A 100 -25.68 -18.47 11.05
CA SER A 100 -25.72 -19.93 10.97
C SER A 100 -24.36 -20.61 11.15
N ASN A 101 -23.26 -19.92 10.81
CA ASN A 101 -21.90 -20.45 10.84
C ASN A 101 -20.89 -19.37 11.27
N PRO A 102 -20.90 -18.95 12.55
CA PRO A 102 -19.93 -17.99 13.06
C PRO A 102 -18.48 -18.52 13.02
N GLY A 103 -18.31 -19.85 13.05
CA GLY A 103 -17.01 -20.53 12.95
C GLY A 103 -16.23 -20.15 11.70
N TYR A 104 -16.93 -19.79 10.62
CA TYR A 104 -16.33 -19.26 9.40
C TYR A 104 -15.34 -18.12 9.66
N TYR A 105 -15.63 -17.23 10.61
CA TYR A 105 -14.76 -16.09 10.89
C TYR A 105 -13.72 -16.35 11.97
N THR A 106 -13.99 -17.27 12.90
CA THR A 106 -13.19 -17.46 14.12
C THR A 106 -12.25 -18.65 14.07
N GLU A 107 -12.50 -19.63 13.20
CA GLU A 107 -11.70 -20.86 13.15
C GLU A 107 -10.41 -20.66 12.35
N ALA A 108 -9.28 -20.95 12.98
CA ALA A 108 -7.96 -20.85 12.34
C ALA A 108 -7.75 -21.84 11.18
N ALA A 109 -8.58 -22.88 11.06
CA ALA A 109 -8.52 -23.82 9.94
C ALA A 109 -9.44 -23.42 8.76
N GLN A 110 -10.34 -22.44 8.96
CA GLN A 110 -11.24 -22.01 7.89
C GLN A 110 -10.44 -21.31 6.80
N SER A 111 -10.58 -21.81 5.57
CA SER A 111 -9.96 -21.19 4.40
C SER A 111 -10.80 -20.02 3.89
N HIS A 112 -10.14 -18.90 3.60
CA HIS A 112 -10.74 -17.70 3.01
C HIS A 112 -10.21 -17.45 1.61
N GLN A 113 -10.26 -18.48 0.75
CA GLN A 113 -9.80 -18.37 -0.64
C GLN A 113 -10.42 -17.16 -1.34
N GLY A 114 -9.58 -16.45 -2.07
CA GLY A 114 -9.94 -15.22 -2.79
C GLY A 114 -9.95 -13.94 -1.96
N MET A 115 -9.86 -14.03 -0.62
CA MET A 115 -9.67 -12.84 0.22
C MET A 115 -8.20 -12.42 0.20
N SER A 116 -7.95 -11.22 -0.32
CA SER A 116 -6.60 -10.67 -0.45
C SER A 116 -6.52 -9.27 0.13
N PHE A 117 -5.40 -9.01 0.81
CA PHE A 117 -5.13 -7.72 1.43
C PHE A 117 -3.75 -7.22 1.05
N VAL A 118 -3.63 -5.91 0.93
CA VAL A 118 -2.38 -5.22 0.60
C VAL A 118 -2.06 -4.14 1.61
N SER A 119 -0.77 -3.95 1.90
CA SER A 119 -0.25 -2.91 2.80
C SER A 119 1.09 -2.37 2.30
N LEU A 120 1.33 -1.07 2.47
CA LEU A 120 2.62 -0.42 2.21
C LEU A 120 3.45 -0.16 3.47
N ASP A 121 2.84 -0.29 4.65
CA ASP A 121 3.46 0.00 5.95
C ASP A 121 3.45 -1.21 6.91
N GLY A 122 2.79 -2.30 6.52
CA GLY A 122 2.58 -3.49 7.34
C GLY A 122 1.53 -3.33 8.45
N LEU A 123 0.89 -2.17 8.54
CA LEU A 123 0.00 -1.82 9.64
C LEU A 123 -1.41 -1.51 9.16
N ASP A 124 -1.55 -0.70 8.11
CA ASP A 124 -2.82 -0.40 7.46
C ASP A 124 -3.02 -1.26 6.23
N TRP A 125 -4.16 -1.95 6.22
CA TRP A 125 -4.49 -2.95 5.21
C TRP A 125 -5.70 -2.55 4.39
N TYR A 126 -5.61 -2.85 3.10
CA TYR A 126 -6.66 -2.59 2.13
C TYR A 126 -7.09 -3.90 1.50
N VAL A 127 -8.40 -4.09 1.33
CA VAL A 127 -8.93 -5.20 0.54
C VAL A 127 -8.52 -4.98 -0.93
N SER A 128 -7.77 -5.91 -1.51
CA SER A 128 -7.23 -5.83 -2.89
C SER A 128 -7.88 -6.83 -3.87
N ALA A 129 -8.79 -7.66 -3.39
CA ALA A 129 -9.57 -8.59 -4.21
C ALA A 129 -10.95 -8.78 -3.57
N ASP A 130 -11.42 -10.04 -3.46
CA ASP A 130 -12.61 -10.31 -2.67
C ASP A 130 -12.32 -10.08 -1.17
N GLY A 131 -13.37 -9.93 -0.36
CA GLY A 131 -13.25 -9.83 1.09
C GLY A 131 -13.96 -8.64 1.72
N ASN A 132 -14.38 -7.63 0.94
CA ASN A 132 -15.03 -6.41 1.47
C ASN A 132 -16.18 -6.71 2.44
N HIS A 133 -17.17 -7.50 2.02
CA HIS A 133 -18.33 -7.82 2.87
C HIS A 133 -17.93 -8.69 4.07
N ARG A 134 -17.07 -9.69 3.85
CA ARG A 134 -16.62 -10.64 4.88
C ARG A 134 -15.80 -9.95 5.97
N SER A 135 -14.89 -9.05 5.59
CA SER A 135 -14.10 -8.24 6.52
C SER A 135 -14.98 -7.27 7.31
N CYS A 136 -15.96 -6.64 6.66
CA CYS A 136 -16.96 -5.81 7.34
C CYS A 136 -17.73 -6.61 8.40
N LEU A 137 -18.24 -7.78 8.04
CA LEU A 137 -18.95 -8.67 8.96
C LEU A 137 -18.06 -9.15 10.11
N ALA A 138 -16.83 -9.60 9.81
CA ALA A 138 -15.86 -10.01 10.81
C ALA A 138 -15.59 -8.90 11.83
N ARG A 139 -15.39 -7.67 11.35
CA ARG A 139 -15.11 -6.50 12.19
C ARG A 139 -16.25 -6.19 13.16
N PHE A 140 -17.50 -6.20 12.69
CA PHE A 140 -18.67 -6.02 13.57
C PHE A 140 -18.90 -7.22 14.50
N TYR A 141 -18.73 -8.43 14.01
CA TYR A 141 -18.92 -9.64 14.81
C TYR A 141 -17.90 -9.72 15.96
N PHE A 142 -16.63 -9.47 15.68
CA PHE A 142 -15.57 -9.46 16.69
C PHE A 142 -15.75 -8.34 17.72
N HIS A 143 -16.32 -7.20 17.31
CA HIS A 143 -16.75 -6.17 18.24
C HIS A 143 -17.84 -6.68 19.20
N LEU A 144 -18.88 -7.35 18.68
CA LEU A 144 -19.94 -7.94 19.51
C LEU A 144 -19.44 -9.04 20.47
N GLN A 145 -18.33 -9.70 20.13
CA GLN A 145 -17.64 -10.66 21.01
C GLN A 145 -16.73 -9.98 22.05
N GLY A 146 -16.78 -8.65 22.18
CA GLY A 146 -15.95 -7.91 23.14
C GLY A 146 -14.46 -7.87 22.80
N TYR A 147 -14.10 -7.99 21.51
CA TYR A 147 -12.72 -7.98 21.02
C TYR A 147 -11.84 -9.16 21.48
N GLY A 148 -12.42 -10.23 22.02
CA GLY A 148 -11.69 -11.45 22.36
C GLY A 148 -11.09 -12.17 21.14
N VAL A 149 -11.57 -11.84 19.94
CA VAL A 149 -11.02 -12.28 18.64
C VAL A 149 -10.78 -11.02 17.80
N THR A 150 -9.63 -10.95 17.14
CA THR A 150 -9.27 -9.81 16.28
C THR A 150 -8.78 -10.22 14.90
N GLN A 151 -8.42 -11.50 14.74
CA GLN A 151 -7.72 -12.00 13.57
C GLN A 151 -8.66 -12.80 12.67
N LEU A 152 -8.61 -12.51 11.36
CA LEU A 152 -9.13 -13.39 10.33
C LEU A 152 -7.96 -14.19 9.76
N HIS A 153 -8.10 -15.51 9.69
CA HIS A 153 -7.01 -16.43 9.33
C HIS A 153 -7.16 -16.98 7.89
N ASN A 154 -6.06 -17.49 7.35
CA ASN A 154 -5.97 -18.11 6.01
C ASN A 154 -6.45 -17.21 4.87
N VAL A 155 -5.98 -15.96 4.88
CA VAL A 155 -6.18 -14.97 3.83
C VAL A 155 -4.88 -14.72 3.07
N SER A 156 -4.95 -14.19 1.86
CA SER A 156 -3.74 -13.76 1.16
C SER A 156 -3.31 -12.36 1.59
N LEU A 157 -2.03 -12.18 1.87
CA LEU A 157 -1.45 -10.90 2.28
C LEU A 157 -0.32 -10.52 1.34
N SER A 158 -0.29 -9.27 0.91
CA SER A 158 0.81 -8.62 0.21
C SER A 158 1.30 -7.41 1.01
N GLN A 159 2.47 -7.53 1.63
CA GLN A 159 3.10 -6.46 2.37
C GLN A 159 4.31 -5.94 1.60
N TYR A 160 4.28 -4.66 1.28
CA TYR A 160 5.40 -3.96 0.66
C TYR A 160 6.14 -3.13 1.70
N GLN A 161 7.46 -3.02 1.52
CA GLN A 161 8.31 -2.09 2.25
C GLN A 161 8.88 -1.09 1.26
N VAL A 162 8.66 0.19 1.51
CA VAL A 162 9.12 1.31 0.67
C VAL A 162 10.27 2.02 1.37
N ASP A 163 11.34 2.35 0.64
CA ASP A 163 12.35 3.30 1.12
C ASP A 163 11.84 4.74 0.99
N HIS A 164 10.97 5.13 1.93
CA HIS A 164 10.41 6.48 1.97
C HIS A 164 11.47 7.57 2.11
N THR A 165 12.62 7.26 2.74
CA THR A 165 13.69 8.22 2.92
C THR A 165 14.33 8.55 1.57
N PHE A 166 14.65 7.53 0.77
CA PHE A 166 15.20 7.73 -0.56
C PHE A 166 14.19 8.35 -1.52
N MET A 167 12.93 7.89 -1.48
CA MET A 167 11.84 8.48 -2.26
C MET A 167 11.70 9.99 -1.99
N THR A 168 11.62 10.40 -0.73
CA THR A 168 11.50 11.81 -0.33
C THR A 168 12.72 12.64 -0.78
N ALA A 169 13.93 12.09 -0.70
CA ALA A 169 15.13 12.78 -1.17
C ALA A 169 15.12 13.00 -2.70
N CYS A 170 14.63 12.01 -3.46
CA CYS A 170 14.46 12.11 -4.91
C CYS A 170 13.33 13.08 -5.32
N GLU A 171 12.24 13.13 -4.56
CA GLU A 171 11.18 14.14 -4.73
C GLU A 171 11.72 15.55 -4.52
N ALA A 172 12.52 15.76 -3.45
CA ALA A 172 13.15 17.04 -3.18
C ALA A 172 14.16 17.45 -4.26
N LEU A 173 14.89 16.50 -4.83
CA LEU A 173 15.77 16.74 -5.98
C LEU A 173 14.97 17.10 -7.24
N SER A 174 13.88 16.38 -7.51
CA SER A 174 12.96 16.64 -8.63
C SER A 174 12.29 18.01 -8.51
N ALA A 175 12.00 18.47 -7.29
CA ALA A 175 11.43 19.79 -7.04
C ALA A 175 12.34 20.95 -7.49
N MET A 176 13.63 20.71 -7.74
CA MET A 176 14.55 21.73 -8.28
C MET A 176 14.35 21.99 -9.77
N VAL A 177 13.66 21.10 -10.51
CA VAL A 177 13.54 21.16 -11.97
C VAL A 177 13.08 22.52 -12.49
N PRO A 178 12.02 23.17 -11.94
CA PRO A 178 11.59 24.48 -12.45
C PRO A 178 12.65 25.58 -12.30
N ALA A 179 13.34 25.63 -11.16
CA ALA A 179 14.35 26.64 -10.86
C ALA A 179 15.64 26.46 -11.68
N LEU A 180 16.03 25.21 -11.94
CA LEU A 180 17.15 24.88 -12.82
C LEU A 180 16.81 25.20 -14.29
N ARG A 181 15.59 24.85 -14.73
CA ARG A 181 15.14 25.11 -16.10
C ARG A 181 15.15 26.59 -16.44
N SER A 182 14.76 27.48 -15.51
CA SER A 182 14.84 28.93 -15.73
C SER A 182 16.27 29.46 -15.90
N ARG A 183 17.28 28.66 -15.58
CA ARG A 183 18.70 28.97 -15.76
C ARG A 183 19.34 28.17 -16.92
N GLY A 184 18.54 27.52 -17.77
CA GLY A 184 19.04 26.75 -18.92
C GLY A 184 19.64 25.38 -18.55
N VAL A 185 19.34 24.89 -17.35
CA VAL A 185 19.79 23.59 -16.85
C VAL A 185 18.60 22.63 -16.79
N TYR A 186 18.70 21.52 -17.52
CA TYR A 186 17.68 20.49 -17.55
C TYR A 186 18.07 19.35 -16.62
N LEU A 187 17.14 18.95 -15.75
CA LEU A 187 17.30 17.84 -14.82
C LEU A 187 16.18 16.84 -15.07
N ALA A 188 16.51 15.56 -15.22
CA ALA A 188 15.58 14.47 -15.33
C ALA A 188 15.98 13.35 -14.38
N LEU A 189 15.00 12.73 -13.74
CA LEU A 189 15.19 11.59 -12.84
C LEU A 189 14.36 10.42 -13.36
N SER A 190 14.95 9.23 -13.34
CA SER A 190 14.26 7.98 -13.63
C SER A 190 14.62 6.98 -12.53
N ALA A 191 13.64 6.61 -11.72
CA ALA A 191 13.78 5.53 -10.76
C ALA A 191 13.51 4.19 -11.45
N GLN A 192 14.15 3.14 -10.95
CA GLN A 192 13.84 1.77 -11.31
C GLN A 192 14.17 0.85 -10.14
N ARG A 193 13.44 -0.26 -10.08
CA ARG A 193 13.66 -1.31 -9.09
C ARG A 193 14.50 -2.45 -9.67
N VAL A 194 15.63 -2.75 -9.04
CA VAL A 194 16.57 -3.80 -9.48
C VAL A 194 16.44 -5.04 -8.60
N PRO A 195 16.14 -6.24 -9.17
CA PRO A 195 16.01 -7.48 -8.40
C PRO A 195 17.31 -7.89 -7.71
N VAL A 196 17.21 -8.24 -6.43
CA VAL A 196 18.34 -8.75 -5.64
C VAL A 196 18.19 -10.25 -5.39
N SER A 197 17.06 -10.66 -4.84
CA SER A 197 16.82 -12.05 -4.48
C SER A 197 15.33 -12.35 -4.36
N ARG A 198 15.03 -13.64 -4.37
CA ARG A 198 13.75 -14.22 -3.94
C ARG A 198 14.04 -15.36 -2.98
N ASP A 199 13.27 -15.40 -1.90
CA ASP A 199 13.17 -16.56 -1.01
C ASP A 199 11.71 -17.04 -1.03
N ASP A 200 11.48 -18.29 -1.40
CA ASP A 200 10.13 -18.83 -1.59
C ASP A 200 10.01 -20.34 -1.35
N THR A 201 8.81 -20.73 -0.91
CA THR A 201 8.31 -22.11 -0.96
C THR A 201 6.80 -22.06 -1.27
N PRO A 202 6.09 -23.20 -1.40
CA PRO A 202 4.64 -23.15 -1.58
C PRO A 202 3.93 -22.37 -0.47
N GLY A 203 3.19 -21.33 -0.85
CA GLY A 203 2.33 -20.54 0.03
C GLY A 203 2.94 -19.26 0.61
N TRP A 204 4.21 -18.97 0.32
CA TRP A 204 4.79 -17.65 0.65
C TRP A 204 6.01 -17.32 -0.21
N LYS A 205 6.34 -16.03 -0.28
CA LYS A 205 7.60 -15.54 -0.86
C LYS A 205 8.03 -14.23 -0.22
N VAL A 206 9.32 -13.95 -0.28
CA VAL A 206 9.91 -12.63 -0.07
C VAL A 206 10.71 -12.28 -1.31
N ASP A 207 10.26 -11.25 -2.04
CA ASP A 207 11.07 -10.62 -3.07
C ASP A 207 11.85 -9.46 -2.45
N THR A 208 13.15 -9.35 -2.78
CA THR A 208 14.00 -8.23 -2.36
C THR A 208 14.56 -7.51 -3.58
N TRP A 209 14.56 -6.19 -3.51
CA TRP A 209 15.11 -5.29 -4.52
C TRP A 209 15.92 -4.18 -3.87
N HIS A 210 16.74 -3.50 -4.66
CA HIS A 210 17.18 -2.14 -4.35
C HIS A 210 16.66 -1.18 -5.43
N THR A 211 16.62 0.10 -5.10
CA THR A 211 16.26 1.15 -6.04
C THR A 211 17.52 1.72 -6.66
N GLU A 212 17.45 2.01 -7.96
CA GLU A 212 18.43 2.84 -8.65
C GLU A 212 17.71 4.04 -9.25
N VAL A 213 18.25 5.23 -9.00
CA VAL A 213 17.76 6.46 -9.61
C VAL A 213 18.82 7.02 -10.52
N THR A 214 18.54 7.00 -11.83
CA THR A 214 19.37 7.67 -12.83
C THR A 214 18.98 9.13 -12.90
N VAL A 215 19.94 10.02 -12.67
CA VAL A 215 19.77 11.46 -12.78
C VAL A 215 20.55 11.95 -14.00
N THR A 216 19.87 12.58 -14.93
CA THR A 216 20.47 13.20 -16.12
C THR A 216 20.40 14.71 -15.98
N LEU A 217 21.54 15.37 -16.14
CA LEU A 217 21.70 16.81 -16.05
C LEU A 217 22.31 17.34 -17.36
N ASP A 218 21.60 18.21 -18.08
CA ASP A 218 22.14 18.91 -19.26
C ASP A 218 22.17 20.42 -19.00
N ASP A 219 23.39 20.95 -18.85
CA ASP A 219 23.64 22.39 -18.76
C ASP A 219 23.90 22.94 -20.16
N THR A 220 22.87 23.55 -20.75
CA THR A 220 22.96 24.16 -22.09
C THR A 220 23.72 25.50 -22.08
N THR A 221 24.04 26.03 -20.90
CA THR A 221 24.75 27.29 -20.70
C THR A 221 26.27 27.09 -20.57
N GLY A 222 26.70 25.87 -20.27
CA GLY A 222 28.08 25.45 -20.16
C GLY A 222 28.57 24.60 -21.35
N ASN A 223 29.87 24.29 -21.34
CA ASN A 223 30.49 23.33 -22.26
C ASN A 223 30.55 21.90 -21.69
N GLU A 224 29.96 21.63 -20.52
CA GLU A 224 30.16 20.37 -19.78
C GLU A 224 29.35 19.18 -20.32
N GLY A 225 28.50 19.38 -21.33
CA GLY A 225 27.73 18.28 -21.91
C GLY A 225 26.63 17.76 -20.98
N GLU A 226 26.02 16.64 -21.38
CA GLU A 226 25.11 15.87 -20.53
C GLU A 226 25.91 15.09 -19.49
N GLN A 227 25.50 15.19 -18.22
CA GLN A 227 26.05 14.46 -17.09
C GLN A 227 25.03 13.44 -16.57
N ARG A 228 25.49 12.26 -16.18
CA ARG A 228 24.65 11.20 -15.61
C ARG A 228 25.19 10.76 -14.25
N PHE A 229 24.28 10.63 -13.29
CA PHE A 229 24.54 10.14 -11.94
C PHE A 229 23.63 8.93 -11.67
N ILE A 230 24.15 7.94 -10.98
CA ILE A 230 23.36 6.81 -10.47
C ILE A 230 23.35 6.94 -8.96
N LEU A 231 22.16 6.98 -8.38
CA LEU A 231 21.93 7.10 -6.95
C LEU A 231 21.29 5.81 -6.45
N HIS A 232 21.75 5.35 -5.30
CA HIS A 232 21.23 4.16 -4.61
C HIS A 232 20.57 4.49 -3.28
N HIS A 233 20.93 5.62 -2.67
CA HIS A 233 20.47 5.99 -1.33
C HIS A 233 20.15 7.49 -1.18
N ALA A 234 19.35 7.82 -0.16
CA ALA A 234 18.92 9.18 0.15
C ALA A 234 20.08 10.19 0.30
N ALA A 235 21.18 9.77 0.93
CA ALA A 235 22.34 10.64 1.17
C ALA A 235 22.98 11.15 -0.14
N GLU A 236 23.01 10.31 -1.18
CA GLU A 236 23.56 10.66 -2.49
C GLU A 236 22.64 11.65 -3.22
N ALA A 237 21.32 11.43 -3.15
CA ALA A 237 20.34 12.37 -3.68
C ALA A 237 20.41 13.73 -2.98
N GLU A 238 20.52 13.76 -1.66
CA GLU A 238 20.71 15.00 -0.91
C GLU A 238 22.02 15.71 -1.24
N GLN A 239 23.11 14.96 -1.37
CA GLN A 239 24.41 15.50 -1.74
C GLN A 239 24.35 16.14 -3.13
N LEU A 240 23.79 15.46 -4.11
CA LEU A 240 23.60 15.99 -5.45
C LEU A 240 22.71 17.24 -5.43
N ARG A 241 21.61 17.21 -4.69
CA ARG A 241 20.71 18.37 -4.51
C ARG A 241 21.49 19.59 -4.00
N ARG A 242 22.29 19.43 -2.94
CA ARG A 242 23.11 20.51 -2.36
C ARG A 242 24.16 21.01 -3.35
N GLN A 243 24.81 20.12 -4.10
CA GLN A 243 25.77 20.51 -5.14
C GLN A 243 25.12 21.35 -6.23
N LEU A 244 23.95 20.94 -6.74
CA LEU A 244 23.20 21.69 -7.75
C LEU A 244 22.73 23.05 -7.21
N GLU A 245 22.28 23.10 -5.96
CA GLU A 245 21.84 24.34 -5.31
C GLU A 245 23.00 25.34 -5.20
N ILE A 246 24.17 24.89 -4.74
CA ILE A 246 25.38 25.69 -4.65
C ILE A 246 25.81 26.19 -6.02
N ARG A 247 25.84 25.29 -7.01
CA ARG A 247 26.38 25.56 -8.34
C ARG A 247 25.47 26.47 -9.17
N TYR A 248 24.17 26.25 -9.13
CA TYR A 248 23.24 26.89 -10.05
C TYR A 248 22.27 27.84 -9.39
N LEU A 249 21.97 27.74 -8.09
CA LEU A 249 20.88 28.51 -7.48
C LEU A 249 21.34 29.60 -6.51
N LYS A 250 22.55 29.48 -5.92
CA LYS A 250 23.08 30.50 -5.00
C LYS A 250 23.14 31.91 -5.61
N PRO A 251 22.92 32.97 -4.80
CA PRO A 251 23.05 34.36 -5.26
C PRO A 251 24.47 34.62 -5.78
N GLY A 252 24.58 35.22 -6.98
CA GLY A 252 25.87 35.46 -7.65
C GLY A 252 26.31 34.37 -8.63
N ALA A 253 25.58 33.25 -8.74
CA ALA A 253 25.76 32.31 -9.84
C ALA A 253 25.31 32.98 -11.16
N THR A 254 26.25 33.61 -11.87
CA THR A 254 25.99 34.17 -13.19
C THR A 254 25.75 33.04 -14.19
N PRO A 255 24.64 33.03 -14.94
CA PRO A 255 24.48 32.11 -16.05
C PRO A 255 25.65 32.36 -17.02
N LYS A 256 26.49 31.35 -17.22
CA LYS A 256 27.53 31.43 -18.25
C LYS A 256 26.79 31.59 -19.57
N LYS A 257 27.06 32.65 -20.34
CA LYS A 257 26.49 32.78 -21.69
C LYS A 257 27.16 31.75 -22.60
N GLY A 258 26.69 30.51 -22.54
CA GLY A 258 27.01 29.47 -23.49
C GLY A 258 26.36 29.78 -24.83
N ALA A 259 27.17 29.87 -25.86
CA ALA A 259 26.74 30.01 -27.23
C ALA A 259 26.02 28.73 -27.70
N TRP A 260 24.72 28.65 -27.48
CA TRP A 260 23.86 27.52 -27.88
C TRP A 260 24.04 27.12 -29.36
N TRP A 261 24.41 28.07 -30.23
CA TRP A 261 24.74 27.85 -31.64
C TRP A 261 25.98 26.97 -31.88
N LYS A 262 26.89 26.83 -30.91
CA LYS A 262 28.07 25.96 -31.06
C LYS A 262 27.71 24.46 -31.08
N ARG A 263 26.62 24.04 -30.42
CA ARG A 263 26.13 22.65 -30.47
C ARG A 263 25.45 22.34 -31.82
N LEU A 264 24.77 23.30 -32.44
CA LEU A 264 24.17 23.16 -33.78
C LEU A 264 25.21 23.02 -34.90
N LEU A 265 26.40 23.59 -34.71
CA LEU A 265 27.50 23.48 -35.69
C LEU A 265 28.34 22.20 -35.51
N ALA A 266 28.21 21.50 -34.38
CA ALA A 266 28.93 20.25 -34.12
C ALA A 266 28.23 19.02 -34.74
N SER A 267 26.90 19.07 -34.96
CA SER A 267 26.16 17.97 -35.60
C SER A 267 26.23 17.95 -37.13
N GLY A 268 27.05 18.83 -37.75
CA GLY A 268 27.20 18.95 -39.20
C GLY A 268 28.50 18.39 -39.77
N LYS A 269 29.31 17.68 -38.97
CA LYS A 269 30.59 17.07 -39.40
C LYS A 269 30.63 15.55 -39.18
N GLU A 270 29.58 14.85 -39.56
CA GLU A 270 29.64 13.41 -39.87
C GLU A 270 28.86 13.22 -41.17
N GLY A 271 29.55 13.39 -42.30
CA GLY A 271 28.92 13.38 -43.62
C GLY A 271 29.76 14.07 -44.70
N ALA A 272 31.00 13.63 -44.88
CA ALA A 272 31.79 13.79 -46.10
C ALA A 272 32.85 12.70 -46.15
#